data_AF-A0A0D7EQW8-F1
#
_entry.id   AF-A0A0D7EQW8-F1
#
_cell.length_a   1.000
_cell.length_b   1.000
_cell.length_c   1.000
_cell.angle_alpha   90.00
_cell.angle_beta   90.00
_cell.angle_gamma   90.00
#
_symmetry.space_group_name_H-M   'P 1'
#
loop_
_entity.id
_entity.type
_entity.pdbx_description
1 polymer ?
#
loop_
_entity_poly.entity_id
_entity_poly.type
_entity_poly.pdbx_seq_one_letter_code
_entity_poly.pdbx_strand_id
1 'polypeptide(L)'
;MKRQDRKETARRRVKADPAAEIDGFRARHLDLATREIMTADGVARVTVNDSESPLAWLARRKGRDGRSLITPNQFAAGERLRADFTRGNLSPRVTSNWGAPTGRSGAGAGEMTDWVVASRQRVQLALQACGPEFSGILLDVCCFLRGLEDVERERGWPARSGKIVLQLALDRLARHYGIAQPSGEGQSRMRSWMAEDAEVAAR
;
A
#
# COMPACT_ATOMS: atom_id res chain seq x y z
N MET A 1 -29.07 -56.02 -30.96
CA MET A 1 -28.95 -54.55 -31.18
C MET A 1 -28.34 -53.91 -29.92
N LYS A 2 -27.12 -53.36 -30.03
CA LYS A 2 -26.39 -52.62 -28.97
C LYS A 2 -26.83 -51.15 -28.95
N ARG A 3 -27.19 -50.59 -27.78
CA ARG A 3 -27.27 -49.13 -27.51
C ARG A 3 -26.97 -48.89 -26.03
N GLN A 4 -25.70 -48.90 -25.65
CA GLN A 4 -24.85 -47.71 -25.38
C GLN A 4 -25.28 -46.88 -24.16
N ASP A 5 -24.59 -47.16 -23.05
CA ASP A 5 -24.48 -46.35 -21.84
C ASP A 5 -24.02 -44.93 -22.15
N ARG A 6 -24.83 -43.96 -21.75
CA ARG A 6 -24.52 -42.53 -21.85
C ARG A 6 -23.76 -42.12 -20.58
N LYS A 7 -22.44 -42.27 -20.58
CA LYS A 7 -21.57 -41.70 -19.53
C LYS A 7 -21.59 -40.18 -19.64
N GLU A 8 -22.27 -39.55 -18.69
CA GLU A 8 -22.31 -38.11 -18.48
C GLU A 8 -20.93 -37.64 -17.96
N THR A 9 -20.14 -37.08 -18.86
CA THR A 9 -18.84 -36.50 -18.53
C THR A 9 -19.04 -35.13 -17.88
N ALA A 10 -18.95 -35.11 -16.54
CA ALA A 10 -18.87 -33.90 -15.75
C ALA A 10 -17.70 -33.03 -16.27
N ARG A 11 -18.05 -31.94 -16.96
CA ARG A 11 -17.09 -30.95 -17.45
C ARG A 11 -16.47 -30.24 -16.25
N ARG A 12 -15.27 -30.67 -15.88
CA ARG A 12 -14.38 -29.96 -14.96
C ARG A 12 -14.14 -28.57 -15.54
N ARG A 13 -14.77 -27.53 -14.96
CA ARG A 13 -14.44 -26.12 -15.26
C ARG A 13 -12.96 -25.91 -14.93
N VAL A 14 -12.12 -25.88 -15.95
CA VAL A 14 -10.75 -25.41 -15.85
C VAL A 14 -10.85 -23.93 -15.46
N LYS A 15 -10.45 -23.59 -14.22
CA LYS A 15 -10.22 -22.20 -13.83
C LYS A 15 -9.16 -21.66 -14.80
N ALA A 16 -9.55 -20.71 -15.63
CA ALA A 16 -8.63 -20.05 -16.56
C ALA A 16 -7.45 -19.47 -15.78
N ASP A 17 -6.24 -19.68 -16.30
CA ASP A 17 -5.05 -19.04 -15.78
C ASP A 17 -5.23 -17.52 -15.89
N PRO A 18 -5.04 -16.73 -14.82
CA PRO A 18 -5.22 -15.27 -14.85
C PRO A 18 -4.19 -14.55 -15.74
N ALA A 19 -3.17 -15.27 -16.23
CA ALA A 19 -2.26 -14.79 -17.27
C ALA A 19 -2.91 -14.73 -18.67
N ALA A 20 -4.00 -15.47 -18.90
CA ALA A 20 -4.65 -15.54 -20.21
C ALA A 20 -5.44 -14.27 -20.61
N GLU A 21 -5.61 -13.30 -19.68
CA GLU A 21 -6.37 -12.06 -19.93
C GLU A 21 -5.52 -10.89 -20.47
N ILE A 22 -4.18 -10.94 -20.32
CA ILE A 22 -3.29 -9.85 -20.74
C ILE A 22 -2.54 -10.28 -22.02
N ASP A 23 -2.82 -9.62 -23.14
CA ASP A 23 -2.15 -9.91 -24.41
C ASP A 23 -0.61 -9.83 -24.31
N GLY A 24 0.06 -10.69 -25.08
CA GLY A 24 1.51 -10.85 -25.05
C GLY A 24 2.28 -9.56 -25.36
N PHE A 25 1.72 -8.64 -26.16
CA PHE A 25 2.34 -7.33 -26.39
C PHE A 25 2.41 -6.52 -25.10
N ARG A 26 1.29 -6.44 -24.36
CA ARG A 26 1.19 -5.72 -23.09
C ARG A 26 2.02 -6.38 -21.99
N ALA A 27 2.00 -7.71 -21.91
CA ALA A 27 2.75 -8.45 -20.89
C ALA A 27 4.26 -8.16 -20.93
N ARG A 28 4.85 -7.86 -22.11
CA ARG A 28 6.27 -7.49 -22.23
C ARG A 28 6.62 -6.11 -21.64
N HIS A 29 5.62 -5.26 -21.44
CA HIS A 29 5.79 -3.91 -20.89
C HIS A 29 5.32 -3.80 -19.43
N LEU A 30 4.89 -4.91 -18.82
CA LEU A 30 4.37 -4.96 -17.45
C LEU A 30 5.24 -5.91 -16.62
N ASP A 31 5.36 -5.62 -15.33
CA ASP A 31 6.02 -6.51 -14.36
C ASP A 31 4.94 -7.36 -13.69
N LEU A 32 4.43 -8.38 -14.39
CA LEU A 32 3.26 -9.14 -13.95
C LEU A 32 3.62 -10.16 -12.86
N ALA A 33 2.92 -10.11 -11.72
CA ALA A 33 3.02 -11.09 -10.65
C ALA A 33 1.63 -11.63 -10.26
N THR A 34 1.56 -12.90 -9.86
CA THR A 34 0.33 -13.48 -9.31
C THR A 34 0.27 -13.23 -7.80
N ARG A 35 -0.86 -12.71 -7.30
CA ARG A 35 -1.14 -12.55 -5.88
C ARG A 35 -2.45 -13.21 -5.49
N GLU A 36 -2.50 -13.73 -4.27
CA GLU A 36 -3.73 -14.16 -3.63
C GLU A 36 -4.34 -12.98 -2.85
N ILE A 37 -5.56 -12.58 -3.21
CA ILE A 37 -6.33 -11.55 -2.54
C ILE A 37 -7.58 -12.17 -1.93
N MET A 38 -8.00 -11.69 -0.76
CA MET A 38 -9.30 -12.03 -0.17
C MET A 38 -10.38 -11.19 -0.85
N THR A 39 -11.31 -11.83 -1.55
CA THR A 39 -12.52 -11.22 -2.10
C THR A 39 -13.75 -11.67 -1.28
N ALA A 40 -14.91 -11.09 -1.55
CA ALA A 40 -16.16 -11.49 -0.91
C ALA A 40 -16.49 -12.99 -1.11
N ASP A 41 -15.97 -13.59 -2.19
CA ASP A 41 -16.18 -14.99 -2.58
C ASP A 41 -15.03 -15.93 -2.14
N GLY A 42 -14.07 -15.44 -1.35
CA GLY A 42 -12.92 -16.19 -0.85
C GLY A 42 -11.57 -15.74 -1.42
N VAL A 43 -10.55 -16.59 -1.32
CA VAL A 43 -9.21 -16.26 -1.83
C VAL A 43 -9.18 -16.40 -3.36
N ALA A 44 -8.93 -15.30 -4.06
CA ALA A 44 -8.78 -15.22 -5.50
C ALA A 44 -7.31 -14.99 -5.89
N ARG A 45 -6.83 -15.71 -6.91
CA ARG A 45 -5.55 -15.42 -7.55
C ARG A 45 -5.76 -14.37 -8.63
N VAL A 46 -5.07 -13.25 -8.50
CA VAL A 46 -5.12 -12.13 -9.44
C VAL A 46 -3.73 -11.83 -9.98
N THR A 47 -3.66 -11.40 -11.23
CA THR A 47 -2.44 -10.86 -11.83
C THR A 47 -2.36 -9.37 -11.49
N VAL A 48 -1.26 -8.93 -10.89
CA VAL A 48 -0.97 -7.53 -10.58
C VAL A 48 0.26 -7.09 -11.34
N ASN A 49 0.30 -5.84 -11.82
CA ASN A 49 1.53 -5.26 -12.33
C ASN A 49 2.29 -4.60 -11.17
N ASP A 50 3.44 -5.16 -10.88
CA ASP A 50 4.28 -4.80 -9.76
C ASP A 50 4.95 -3.43 -9.90
N SER A 51 5.04 -2.91 -11.13
CA SER A 51 5.48 -1.55 -11.41
C SER A 51 4.42 -0.49 -11.09
N GLU A 52 3.17 -0.88 -10.79
CA GLU A 52 2.09 0.08 -10.47
C GLU A 52 2.22 0.69 -9.07
N SER A 53 3.01 0.12 -8.16
CA SER A 53 3.19 0.66 -6.81
C SER A 53 4.67 0.73 -6.42
N PRO A 54 5.23 1.95 -6.23
CA PRO A 54 6.58 2.12 -5.69
C PRO A 54 6.79 1.39 -4.36
N LEU A 55 5.75 1.32 -3.53
CA LEU A 55 5.78 0.58 -2.26
C LEU A 55 5.92 -0.93 -2.48
N ALA A 56 5.24 -1.49 -3.48
CA ALA A 56 5.32 -2.92 -3.77
C ALA A 56 6.72 -3.31 -4.24
N TRP A 57 7.36 -2.47 -5.06
CA TRP A 57 8.78 -2.64 -5.43
C TRP A 57 9.72 -2.57 -4.22
N LEU A 58 9.53 -1.58 -3.33
CA LEU A 58 10.33 -1.43 -2.11
C LEU A 58 10.16 -2.62 -1.14
N ALA A 59 8.94 -3.16 -1.01
CA ALA A 59 8.67 -4.30 -0.12
C ALA A 59 9.34 -5.59 -0.59
N ARG A 60 9.49 -5.78 -1.90
CA ARG A 60 10.14 -6.96 -2.50
C ARG A 60 11.66 -6.83 -2.53
N ARG A 61 12.17 -5.67 -2.92
CA ARG A 61 13.60 -5.47 -3.14
C ARG A 61 14.36 -5.68 -1.83
N LYS A 62 15.43 -6.46 -1.90
CA LYS A 62 16.34 -6.67 -0.78
C LYS A 62 17.45 -5.63 -0.81
N GLY A 63 17.74 -5.06 0.36
CA GLY A 63 18.89 -4.21 0.58
C GLY A 63 20.18 -5.00 0.67
N ARG A 64 21.29 -4.31 0.95
CA ARG A 64 22.60 -4.92 1.18
C ARG A 64 22.57 -5.98 2.27
N ASP A 65 21.72 -5.78 3.27
CA ASP A 65 21.61 -6.66 4.44
C ASP A 65 20.64 -7.84 4.21
N GLY A 66 20.19 -8.07 2.97
CA GLY A 66 19.26 -9.14 2.62
C GLY A 66 17.81 -8.92 3.10
N ARG A 67 17.55 -7.85 3.85
CA ARG A 67 16.21 -7.45 4.32
C ARG A 67 15.47 -6.62 3.27
N SER A 68 14.14 -6.66 3.30
CA SER A 68 13.30 -5.81 2.43
C SER A 68 13.57 -4.32 2.70
N LEU A 69 13.45 -3.47 1.68
CA LEU A 69 13.71 -2.04 1.84
C LEU A 69 12.67 -1.33 2.71
N ILE A 70 11.46 -1.87 2.82
CA ILE A 70 10.45 -1.46 3.81
C ILE A 70 9.90 -2.70 4.53
N THR A 71 9.42 -2.51 5.76
CA THR A 71 8.85 -3.60 6.57
C THR A 71 7.42 -3.93 6.11
N PRO A 72 6.89 -5.13 6.44
CA PRO A 72 5.48 -5.45 6.16
C PRO A 72 4.50 -4.45 6.78
N ASN A 73 4.80 -3.94 7.98
CA ASN A 73 3.96 -2.95 8.67
C ASN A 73 3.98 -1.60 7.95
N GLN A 74 5.16 -1.15 7.50
CA GLN A 74 5.32 0.06 6.68
C GLN A 74 4.55 -0.07 5.35
N PHE A 75 4.66 -1.22 4.68
CA PHE A 75 3.93 -1.50 3.44
C PHE A 75 2.41 -1.47 3.67
N ALA A 76 1.92 -2.17 4.69
CA ALA A 76 0.49 -2.19 5.03
C ALA A 76 -0.05 -0.81 5.40
N ALA A 77 0.72 0.01 6.12
CA ALA A 77 0.34 1.38 6.46
C ALA A 77 0.24 2.27 5.21
N GLY A 78 1.21 2.20 4.31
CA GLY A 78 1.21 2.96 3.05
C GLY A 78 0.05 2.55 2.13
N GLU A 79 -0.20 1.25 1.96
CA GLU A 79 -1.33 0.76 1.17
C GLU A 79 -2.68 1.11 1.80
N ARG A 80 -2.78 1.13 3.14
CA ARG A 80 -4.00 1.59 3.84
C ARG A 80 -4.26 3.07 3.57
N LEU A 81 -3.23 3.92 3.64
CA LEU A 81 -3.35 5.34 3.29
C LEU A 81 -3.81 5.52 1.84
N ARG A 82 -3.22 4.79 0.90
CA ARG A 82 -3.62 4.81 -0.52
C ARG A 82 -5.08 4.39 -0.69
N ALA A 83 -5.50 3.33 0.00
CA ALA A 83 -6.89 2.86 -0.07
C ALA A 83 -7.88 3.90 0.46
N ASP A 84 -7.57 4.57 1.57
CA ASP A 84 -8.41 5.65 2.10
C ASP A 84 -8.41 6.89 1.20
N PHE A 85 -7.27 7.24 0.58
CA PHE A 85 -7.17 8.33 -0.38
C PHE A 85 -8.05 8.10 -1.62
N THR A 86 -7.99 6.89 -2.18
CA THR A 86 -8.81 6.50 -3.33
C THR A 86 -10.30 6.47 -2.98
N ARG A 87 -10.68 5.84 -1.84
CA ARG A 87 -12.08 5.83 -1.37
C ARG A 87 -12.60 7.23 -1.06
N GLY A 88 -11.74 8.13 -0.58
CA GLY A 88 -12.07 9.52 -0.33
C GLY A 88 -12.27 10.35 -1.60
N ASN A 89 -12.06 9.80 -2.80
CA ASN A 89 -12.06 10.54 -4.06
C ASN A 89 -11.12 11.76 -3.99
N LEU A 90 -9.94 11.60 -3.40
CA LEU A 90 -8.95 12.69 -3.23
C LEU A 90 -7.97 12.78 -4.40
N SER A 91 -8.01 11.81 -5.34
CA SER A 91 -7.19 11.87 -6.55
C SER A 91 -7.68 12.97 -7.50
N PRO A 92 -6.76 13.76 -8.12
CA PRO A 92 -7.12 14.73 -9.15
C PRO A 92 -7.90 14.06 -10.29
N ARG A 93 -9.07 14.63 -10.63
CA ARG A 93 -9.89 14.12 -11.74
C ARG A 93 -9.37 14.73 -13.05
N VAL A 94 -8.62 13.94 -13.83
CA VAL A 94 -8.03 14.38 -15.11
C VAL A 94 -8.95 14.06 -16.30
N THR A 95 -9.92 13.17 -16.15
CA THR A 95 -10.85 12.77 -17.21
C THR A 95 -12.29 13.17 -16.91
N SER A 96 -13.02 13.56 -17.96
CA SER A 96 -14.47 13.77 -17.90
C SER A 96 -15.20 12.49 -17.53
N ASN A 97 -16.15 12.58 -16.60
CA ASN A 97 -17.00 11.46 -16.22
C ASN A 97 -18.10 11.27 -17.29
N TRP A 98 -17.88 10.35 -18.23
CA TRP A 98 -18.88 9.98 -19.24
C TRP A 98 -19.97 9.04 -18.70
N GLY A 99 -19.84 8.58 -17.44
CA GLY A 99 -20.84 7.82 -16.72
C GLY A 99 -21.42 8.62 -15.56
N ALA A 100 -22.15 9.69 -15.84
CA ALA A 100 -23.05 10.22 -14.82
C ALA A 100 -24.17 9.19 -14.61
N PRO A 101 -24.37 8.62 -13.40
CA PRO A 101 -25.51 7.76 -13.17
C PRO A 101 -26.77 8.62 -13.21
N THR A 102 -27.53 8.53 -14.30
CA THR A 102 -28.90 9.01 -14.38
C THR A 102 -29.80 8.06 -13.58
N GLY A 103 -29.77 8.17 -12.25
CA GLY A 103 -30.61 7.30 -11.43
C GLY A 103 -30.61 7.69 -9.96
N ARG A 104 -31.73 8.24 -9.49
CA ARG A 104 -32.04 8.38 -8.07
C ARG A 104 -32.09 6.98 -7.43
N SER A 105 -30.98 6.55 -6.81
CA SER A 105 -30.98 5.42 -5.89
C SER A 105 -31.25 5.93 -4.48
N GLY A 106 -32.50 5.78 -4.04
CA GLY A 106 -33.03 6.35 -2.80
C GLY A 106 -32.66 5.62 -1.50
N ALA A 107 -31.70 4.70 -1.49
CA ALA A 107 -31.35 3.97 -0.26
C ALA A 107 -29.85 3.73 -0.02
N GLY A 108 -28.95 4.05 -0.97
CA GLY A 108 -27.50 3.82 -0.82
C GLY A 108 -26.62 5.05 -1.02
N ALA A 109 -27.20 6.18 -1.42
CA ALA A 109 -26.45 7.41 -1.66
C ALA A 109 -25.87 8.00 -0.35
N GLY A 110 -26.65 7.97 0.74
CA GLY A 110 -26.24 8.47 2.06
C GLY A 110 -25.10 7.67 2.68
N GLU A 111 -25.21 6.34 2.70
CA GLU A 111 -24.13 5.48 3.20
C GLU A 111 -22.86 5.65 2.36
N MET A 112 -22.98 5.65 1.02
CA MET A 112 -21.82 5.90 0.14
C MET A 112 -21.15 7.24 0.43
N THR A 113 -21.93 8.31 0.67
CA THR A 113 -21.36 9.61 1.08
C THR A 113 -20.67 9.55 2.44
N ASP A 114 -21.23 8.82 3.40
CA ASP A 114 -20.64 8.66 4.73
C ASP A 114 -19.31 7.91 4.68
N TRP A 115 -19.21 6.85 3.85
CA TRP A 115 -17.96 6.12 3.63
C TRP A 115 -16.87 7.02 3.00
N VAL A 116 -17.24 7.85 2.03
CA VAL A 116 -16.31 8.80 1.39
C VAL A 116 -15.83 9.85 2.41
N VAL A 117 -16.74 10.43 3.19
CA VAL A 117 -16.42 11.41 4.24
C VAL A 117 -15.51 10.78 5.29
N ALA A 118 -15.83 9.59 5.78
CA ALA A 118 -15.01 8.86 6.76
C ALA A 118 -13.60 8.58 6.21
N SER A 119 -13.48 8.17 4.94
CA SER A 119 -12.16 7.96 4.32
C SER A 119 -11.35 9.25 4.19
N ARG A 120 -11.98 10.38 3.83
CA ARG A 120 -11.30 11.69 3.83
C ARG A 120 -10.80 12.08 5.21
N GLN A 121 -11.63 11.90 6.23
CA GLN A 121 -11.26 12.19 7.61
C GLN A 121 -10.09 11.31 8.07
N ARG A 122 -10.10 10.01 7.74
CA ARG A 122 -8.97 9.09 8.04
C ARG A 122 -7.67 9.56 7.40
N VAL A 123 -7.69 9.97 6.12
CA VAL A 123 -6.50 10.52 5.45
C VAL A 123 -6.01 11.78 6.16
N GLN A 124 -6.91 12.73 6.44
CA GLN A 124 -6.54 13.97 7.11
C GLN A 124 -5.90 13.72 8.48
N LEU A 125 -6.51 12.86 9.31
CA LEU A 125 -5.99 12.50 10.63
C LEU A 125 -4.63 11.81 10.54
N ALA A 126 -4.44 10.94 9.54
CA ALA A 126 -3.16 10.27 9.32
C ALA A 126 -2.04 11.25 8.95
N LEU A 127 -2.32 12.19 8.03
CA LEU A 127 -1.36 13.20 7.63
C LEU A 127 -1.04 14.18 8.78
N GLN A 128 -2.06 14.61 9.54
CA GLN A 128 -1.85 15.43 10.74
C GLN A 128 -1.00 14.71 11.78
N ALA A 129 -1.26 13.43 12.03
CA ALA A 129 -0.48 12.62 12.96
C ALA A 129 0.98 12.45 12.50
N CYS A 130 1.21 12.34 11.18
CA CYS A 130 2.56 12.29 10.60
C CYS A 130 3.27 13.65 10.62
N GLY A 131 2.53 14.76 10.54
CA GLY A 131 3.06 16.12 10.50
C GLY A 131 3.44 16.58 9.09
N PRO A 132 3.69 17.90 8.92
CA PRO A 132 3.97 18.51 7.62
C PRO A 132 5.23 17.96 6.95
N GLU A 133 6.25 17.60 7.75
CA GLU A 133 7.52 17.05 7.26
C GLU A 133 7.36 15.76 6.44
N PHE A 134 6.40 14.91 6.81
CA PHE A 134 6.21 13.60 6.20
C PHE A 134 4.98 13.50 5.31
N SER A 135 4.00 14.40 5.48
CA SER A 135 2.75 14.36 4.72
C SER A 135 2.99 14.41 3.21
N GLY A 136 3.91 15.28 2.77
CA GLY A 136 4.22 15.43 1.35
C GLY A 136 4.76 14.14 0.72
N ILE A 137 5.80 13.55 1.30
CA ILE A 137 6.42 12.32 0.76
C ILE A 137 5.44 11.13 0.81
N LEU A 138 4.59 11.04 1.83
CA LEU A 138 3.56 10.00 1.91
C LEU A 138 2.55 10.13 0.77
N LEU A 139 2.09 11.35 0.48
CA LEU A 139 1.18 11.60 -0.65
C LEU A 139 1.86 11.29 -1.99
N ASP A 140 3.07 11.80 -2.22
CA ASP A 140 3.83 11.60 -3.46
C ASP A 140 4.03 10.11 -3.78
N VAL A 141 4.50 9.33 -2.81
CA VAL A 141 4.87 7.93 -3.05
C VAL A 141 3.68 6.99 -2.90
N CYS A 142 2.85 7.16 -1.88
CA CYS A 142 1.76 6.22 -1.60
C CYS A 142 0.51 6.51 -2.45
N CYS A 143 0.22 7.78 -2.74
CA CYS A 143 -1.03 8.17 -3.41
C CYS A 143 -0.81 8.52 -4.89
N PHE A 144 0.23 9.31 -5.18
CA PHE A 144 0.56 9.73 -6.55
C PHE A 144 1.53 8.80 -7.26
N LEU A 145 2.01 7.74 -6.58
CA LEU A 145 2.83 6.67 -7.14
C LEU A 145 4.12 7.17 -7.79
N ARG A 146 4.67 8.28 -7.28
CA ARG A 146 5.90 8.87 -7.79
C ARG A 146 7.11 8.04 -7.35
N GLY A 147 8.09 7.92 -8.24
CA GLY A 147 9.37 7.30 -7.92
C GLY A 147 10.15 8.12 -6.89
N LEU A 148 10.92 7.45 -6.03
CA LEU A 148 11.73 8.13 -5.01
C LEU A 148 12.73 9.13 -5.64
N GLU A 149 13.30 8.80 -6.79
CA GLU A 149 14.25 9.65 -7.51
C GLU A 149 13.60 10.97 -7.98
N ASP A 150 12.34 10.92 -8.40
CA ASP A 150 11.60 12.12 -8.81
C ASP A 150 11.27 13.00 -7.60
N VAL A 151 10.90 12.37 -6.48
CA VAL A 151 10.62 13.07 -5.21
C VAL A 151 11.89 13.73 -4.68
N GLU A 152 13.04 13.04 -4.72
CA GLU A 152 14.34 13.59 -4.33
C GLU A 152 14.71 14.81 -5.17
N ARG A 153 14.56 14.71 -6.50
CA ARG A 153 14.86 15.79 -7.45
C ARG A 153 14.01 17.03 -7.20
N GLU A 154 12.69 16.88 -7.05
CA GLU A 154 11.79 18.02 -6.86
C GLU A 154 11.99 18.70 -5.50
N ARG A 155 12.33 17.92 -4.45
CA ARG A 155 12.55 18.45 -3.10
C ARG A 155 13.99 18.94 -2.86
N GLY A 156 14.88 18.80 -3.84
CA GLY A 156 16.29 19.17 -3.71
C GLY A 156 17.05 18.31 -2.68
N TRP A 157 16.61 17.06 -2.46
CA TRP A 157 17.27 16.17 -1.52
C TRP A 157 18.52 15.53 -2.13
N PRO A 158 19.54 15.20 -1.30
CA PRO A 158 20.67 14.42 -1.77
C PRO A 158 20.20 13.05 -2.29
N ALA A 159 20.86 12.57 -3.34
CA ALA A 159 20.54 11.29 -3.95
C ALA A 159 20.51 10.15 -2.92
N ARG A 160 19.53 9.24 -3.05
CA ARG A 160 19.30 8.06 -2.19
C ARG A 160 18.85 8.38 -0.75
N SER A 161 18.48 9.62 -0.45
CA SER A 161 17.97 10.01 0.87
C SER A 161 16.47 9.70 1.05
N GLY A 162 15.72 9.68 -0.04
CA GLY A 162 14.26 9.56 -0.05
C GLY A 162 13.78 8.26 0.58
N LYS A 163 14.53 7.17 0.43
CA LYS A 163 14.22 5.89 1.09
C LYS A 163 14.13 6.05 2.61
N ILE A 164 15.13 6.66 3.23
CA ILE A 164 15.22 6.75 4.69
C ILE A 164 14.09 7.64 5.23
N VAL A 165 13.84 8.77 4.55
CA VAL A 165 12.75 9.67 4.91
C VAL A 165 11.40 8.98 4.78
N LEU A 166 11.20 8.19 3.71
CA LEU A 166 9.97 7.41 3.51
C LEU A 166 9.79 6.35 4.60
N GLN A 167 10.84 5.64 5.00
CA GLN A 167 10.77 4.66 6.08
C GLN A 167 10.30 5.31 7.39
N LEU A 168 10.90 6.45 7.76
CA LEU A 168 10.52 7.20 8.97
C LEU A 168 9.06 7.69 8.92
N ALA A 169 8.63 8.17 7.75
CA ALA A 169 7.26 8.58 7.51
C ALA A 169 6.28 7.39 7.65
N LEU A 170 6.61 6.24 7.07
CA LEU A 170 5.78 5.02 7.13
C LEU A 170 5.75 4.42 8.55
N ASP A 171 6.82 4.51 9.33
CA ASP A 171 6.81 4.09 10.74
C ASP A 171 5.85 4.94 11.57
N ARG A 172 5.87 6.26 11.35
CA ARG A 172 4.94 7.18 12.02
C ARG A 172 3.49 6.90 11.60
N LEU A 173 3.28 6.64 10.32
CA LEU A 173 1.97 6.25 9.78
C LEU A 173 1.48 4.91 10.35
N ALA A 174 2.36 3.91 10.45
CA ALA A 174 2.03 2.61 11.00
C ALA A 174 1.64 2.69 12.49
N ARG A 175 2.28 3.57 13.26
CA ARG A 175 1.86 3.89 14.64
C ARG A 175 0.47 4.53 14.68
N HIS A 176 0.19 5.49 13.80
CA HIS A 176 -1.13 6.13 13.73
C HIS A 176 -2.24 5.11 13.43
N TYR A 177 -2.00 4.18 12.50
CA TYR A 177 -2.99 3.16 12.14
C TYR A 177 -3.09 1.98 13.13
N GLY A 178 -2.25 1.94 14.16
CA GLY A 178 -2.16 0.80 15.09
C GLY A 178 -1.66 -0.48 14.43
N ILE A 179 -0.94 -0.38 13.31
CA ILE A 179 -0.37 -1.53 12.58
C ILE A 179 1.00 -1.91 13.17
N ALA A 180 1.71 -0.92 13.68
CA ALA A 180 2.95 -1.18 14.41
C ALA A 180 2.60 -1.87 15.73
N GLN A 181 2.92 -3.17 15.85
CA GLN A 181 3.14 -3.76 17.16
C GLN A 181 4.26 -2.98 17.83
N PRO A 182 4.18 -2.65 19.14
CA PRO A 182 5.36 -2.23 19.86
C PRO A 182 6.34 -3.38 19.71
N SER A 183 7.42 -3.16 18.95
CA SER A 183 8.53 -4.09 18.90
C SER A 183 8.96 -4.31 20.34
N GLY A 184 8.58 -5.46 20.92
CA GLY A 184 8.89 -5.85 22.30
C GLY A 184 10.38 -6.08 22.55
N GLU A 185 11.21 -5.79 21.54
CA GLU A 185 12.65 -5.87 21.56
C GLU A 185 13.19 -4.45 21.45
N GLY A 186 13.37 -3.77 22.58
CA GLY A 186 14.04 -2.48 22.59
C GLY A 186 13.29 -1.32 23.22
N GLN A 187 12.62 -1.54 24.37
CA GLN A 187 12.98 -0.66 25.48
C GLN A 187 14.46 -0.91 25.78
N SER A 188 15.34 -0.40 24.92
CA SER A 188 16.75 -0.33 25.19
C SER A 188 16.81 0.63 26.36
N ARG A 189 16.84 0.06 27.58
CA ARG A 189 17.19 0.81 28.80
C ARG A 189 18.37 1.65 28.38
N MET A 190 18.19 2.97 28.34
CA MET A 190 19.26 3.91 28.05
C MET A 190 20.44 3.47 28.93
N ARG A 191 21.43 2.81 28.32
CA ARG A 191 22.65 2.49 29.01
C ARG A 191 23.33 3.84 29.16
N SER A 192 23.42 4.30 30.41
CA SER A 192 24.04 5.58 30.71
C SER A 192 25.40 5.62 30.05
N TRP A 193 25.67 6.70 29.34
CA TRP A 193 26.99 6.95 28.75
C TRP A 193 28.02 7.36 29.81
N MET A 194 27.62 7.38 31.09
CA MET A 194 28.51 7.57 32.22
C MET A 194 29.28 6.27 32.49
N ALA A 195 30.59 6.40 32.66
CA ALA A 195 31.40 5.36 33.27
C ALA A 195 30.87 5.10 34.70
N GLU A 196 30.98 3.86 35.19
CA GLU A 196 30.46 3.45 36.50
C GLU A 196 31.03 4.29 37.67
N ASP A 197 32.15 4.98 37.44
CA ASP A 197 32.90 5.72 38.45
C ASP A 197 32.74 7.26 38.35
N ALA A 198 31.84 7.75 37.50
CA ALA A 198 31.63 9.20 37.35
C ALA A 198 30.83 9.76 38.54
N GLU A 199 31.51 10.05 39.66
CA GLU A 199 30.90 10.78 40.77
C GLU A 199 30.52 12.20 40.31
N VAL A 200 29.21 12.46 40.27
CA VAL A 200 28.68 13.81 40.05
C VAL A 200 28.89 14.59 41.34
N ALA A 201 30.00 15.33 41.41
CA ALA A 201 30.25 16.27 42.50
C ALA A 201 29.17 17.36 42.49
N ALA A 202 28.17 17.21 43.36
CA ALA A 202 27.15 18.22 43.61
C ALA A 202 27.80 19.42 44.31
N ARG A 203 27.60 20.61 43.75
CA ARG A 203 27.89 21.91 44.38
C ARG A 203 26.64 22.48 45.02
#